data_AF-A0A497PB16-F1
#
_entry.id   AF-A0A497PB16-F1
#
_cell.length_a   1.000
_cell.length_b   1.000
_cell.length_c   1.000
_cell.angle_alpha   90.00
_cell.angle_beta   90.00
_cell.angle_gamma   90.00
#
_symmetry.space_group_name_H-M   'P 1'
#
loop_
_entity.id
_entity.type
_entity.pdbx_description
1 polymer ?
#
loop_
_entity_poly.entity_id
_entity_poly.type
_entity_poly.pdbx_seq_one_letter_code
_entity_poly.pdbx_strand_id
1 'polypeptide(L)' 'MSKIKTVYDELLPDVKKQLQASAREYNSAKRLKYVLMTKYVWSHLTIDEMRDLLTYTKLKSWQLEPESFMYGDKILIQK' A
#
# COMPACT_ATOMS: atom_id res chain seq x y z
N MET A 1 22.58 1.95 -12.34
CA MET A 1 21.94 2.60 -11.18
C MET A 1 20.75 1.76 -10.76
N SER A 2 20.62 1.36 -9.50
CA SER A 2 19.42 0.64 -9.05
C SER A 2 18.23 1.60 -9.13
N LYS A 3 17.09 1.12 -9.64
CA LYS A 3 15.86 1.90 -9.70
C LYS A 3 15.39 2.19 -8.27
N ILE A 4 15.11 3.46 -7.94
CA ILE A 4 14.51 3.84 -6.66
C ILE A 4 13.15 3.13 -6.55
N LYS A 5 12.96 2.37 -5.47
CA LYS A 5 11.72 1.64 -5.23
C LYS A 5 10.63 2.59 -4.77
N THR A 6 9.44 2.39 -5.30
CA THR A 6 8.22 3.12 -4.88
C THR A 6 7.57 2.38 -3.71
N VAL A 7 6.63 3.02 -3.03
CA VAL A 7 5.80 2.37 -2.00
C VAL A 7 5.13 1.13 -2.59
N TYR A 8 4.65 1.19 -3.83
CA TYR A 8 4.07 0.04 -4.52
C TYR A 8 5.05 -1.13 -4.74
N ASP A 9 6.33 -0.82 -4.95
CA ASP A 9 7.38 -1.83 -5.10
C ASP A 9 7.74 -2.50 -3.78
N GLU A 10 7.55 -1.78 -2.68
CA GLU A 10 7.87 -2.23 -1.32
C GLU A 10 6.69 -2.91 -0.60
N LEU A 11 5.48 -2.94 -1.18
CA LEU A 11 4.35 -3.71 -0.62
C LEU A 11 4.68 -5.20 -0.52
N LEU A 12 4.25 -5.84 0.57
CA LEU A 12 4.28 -7.30 0.70
C LEU A 12 3.55 -7.96 -0.49
N PRO A 13 4.02 -9.14 -0.96
CA PRO A 13 3.44 -9.80 -2.13
C PRO A 13 1.93 -10.03 -2.06
N ASP A 14 1.41 -10.41 -0.90
CA ASP A 14 -0.02 -10.66 -0.70
C ASP A 14 -0.85 -9.36 -0.75
N VAL A 15 -0.36 -8.29 -0.13
CA VAL A 15 -0.98 -6.96 -0.19
C VAL A 15 -1.01 -6.46 -1.63
N LYS A 16 0.11 -6.62 -2.36
CA LYS A 16 0.23 -6.23 -3.77
C LYS A 16 -0.71 -7.02 -4.67
N LYS A 17 -0.83 -8.33 -4.46
CA LYS A 17 -1.73 -9.22 -5.22
C LYS A 17 -3.20 -8.82 -5.02
N GLN A 18 -3.59 -8.50 -3.79
CA GLN A 18 -4.96 -8.08 -3.48
C GLN A 18 -5.27 -6.72 -4.11
N LEU A 19 -4.38 -5.73 -3.96
CA LEU A 19 -4.54 -4.42 -4.59
C LEU A 19 -4.62 -4.54 -6.13
N GLN A 20 -3.84 -5.45 -6.74
CA GLN A 20 -3.94 -5.71 -8.18
C GLN A 20 -5.29 -6.31 -8.59
N ALA A 21 -5.85 -7.21 -7.78
CA ALA A 21 -7.18 -7.77 -8.03
C ALA A 21 -8.24 -6.66 -7.96
N SER A 22 -8.24 -5.87 -6.89
CA SER A 22 -9.16 -4.73 -6.75
C SER A 22 -8.96 -3.68 -7.85
N ALA A 23 -7.74 -3.45 -8.34
CA ALA A 23 -7.48 -2.51 -9.44
C ALA A 23 -8.01 -2.98 -10.81
N ARG A 24 -8.37 -4.26 -10.97
CA ARG A 24 -9.06 -4.77 -12.17
C ARG A 24 -10.57 -4.54 -12.09
N GLU A 25 -11.12 -4.50 -10.89
CA GLU A 25 -12.55 -4.34 -10.63
C GLU A 25 -12.96 -2.87 -10.45
N TYR A 26 -12.14 -2.08 -9.76
CA TYR A 26 -12.48 -0.72 -9.33
C TYR A 26 -11.48 0.31 -9.85
N ASN A 27 -11.99 1.33 -10.56
CA ASN A 27 -11.18 2.44 -11.06
C ASN A 27 -10.49 3.25 -9.94
N SER A 28 -11.12 3.34 -8.76
CA SER A 28 -10.53 3.95 -7.57
C SER A 28 -9.33 3.17 -7.04
N ALA A 29 -9.41 1.83 -7.00
CA ALA A 29 -8.27 0.98 -6.65
C ALA A 29 -7.13 1.10 -7.68
N LYS A 30 -7.47 1.21 -8.97
CA LYS A 30 -6.51 1.47 -10.04
C LYS A 30 -5.81 2.83 -9.84
N ARG A 31 -6.55 3.87 -9.45
CA ARG A 31 -5.99 5.19 -9.12
C ARG A 31 -5.05 5.09 -7.91
N LEU A 32 -5.46 4.43 -6.83
CA LEU A 32 -4.61 4.20 -5.66
C LEU A 32 -3.31 3.50 -6.05
N LYS A 33 -3.38 2.43 -6.86
CA LYS A 33 -2.18 1.75 -7.36
C LYS A 33 -1.21 2.73 -8.02
N TYR A 34 -1.68 3.61 -8.90
CA TYR A 34 -0.82 4.60 -9.54
C TYR A 34 -0.26 5.62 -8.54
N VAL A 35 -1.04 6.06 -7.56
CA VAL A 35 -0.55 6.93 -6.48
C VAL A 35 0.62 6.28 -5.74
N LEU A 36 0.48 5.01 -5.35
CA LEU A 36 1.55 4.27 -4.67
C LEU A 36 2.80 4.06 -5.55
N MET A 37 2.64 4.03 -6.88
CA MET A 37 3.75 3.97 -7.86
C MET A 37 4.45 5.32 -8.07
N THR A 38 3.90 6.43 -7.55
CA THR A 38 4.53 7.76 -7.62
C THR A 38 5.21 8.18 -6.31
N LYS A 39 4.87 7.53 -5.19
CA LYS A 39 5.40 7.85 -3.87
C LYS A 39 6.57 6.92 -3.53
N TYR A 40 7.60 7.47 -2.92
CA TYR A 40 8.83 6.76 -2.55
C TYR A 40 8.97 6.55 -1.03
N VAL A 41 8.15 7.22 -0.22
CA VAL A 41 8.24 7.21 1.25
C VAL A 41 6.86 6.92 1.83
N TRP A 42 6.78 5.95 2.74
CA TRP A 42 5.54 5.51 3.38
C TRP A 42 4.80 6.65 4.11
N SER A 43 5.53 7.45 4.89
CA SER A 43 4.96 8.55 5.67
C SER A 43 4.38 9.69 4.83
N HIS A 44 4.59 9.68 3.50
CA HIS A 44 3.97 10.64 2.59
C HIS A 44 2.57 10.23 2.14
N LEU A 45 2.08 9.05 2.54
CA LEU A 45 0.70 8.65 2.29
C LEU A 45 -0.25 9.52 3.10
N THR A 46 -1.33 9.98 2.45
CA THR A 46 -2.40 10.66 3.17
C THR A 46 -3.26 9.64 3.93
N ILE A 47 -4.03 10.12 4.91
CA ILE A 47 -4.98 9.27 5.64
C ILE A 47 -5.99 8.63 4.68
N ASP A 48 -6.42 9.35 3.64
CA ASP A 48 -7.33 8.80 2.63
C ASP A 48 -6.69 7.69 1.80
N GLU A 49 -5.44 7.86 1.36
CA GLU A 49 -4.73 6.81 0.61
C GLU A 49 -4.47 5.57 1.48
N MET A 50 -4.18 5.77 2.77
CA MET A 50 -4.06 4.69 3.75
C MET A 50 -5.39 3.96 3.94
N ARG A 51 -6.49 4.69 4.12
CA ARG A 51 -7.83 4.11 4.24
C ARG A 51 -8.18 3.33 2.96
N ASP A 52 -7.89 3.87 1.80
CA ASP A 52 -8.16 3.22 0.52
C ASP A 52 -7.29 1.96 0.36
N LEU A 53 -6.03 1.98 0.82
CA LEU A 53 -5.18 0.79 0.85
C LEU A 53 -5.78 -0.31 1.72
N LEU A 54 -6.26 0.01 2.92
CA LEU A 54 -6.96 -0.95 3.78
C LEU A 54 -8.25 -1.47 3.13
N THR A 55 -8.98 -0.60 2.42
CA THR A 55 -10.25 -0.95 1.76
C THR A 55 -10.05 -1.87 0.56
N TYR A 56 -9.02 -1.62 -0.26
CA TYR A 56 -8.73 -2.39 -1.47
C TYR A 56 -7.76 -3.55 -1.25
N THR A 57 -7.49 -3.87 0.01
CA THR A 57 -6.73 -5.05 0.42
C THR A 57 -7.54 -5.79 1.49
N LYS A 58 -7.04 -6.93 1.93
CA LYS A 58 -7.63 -7.71 3.04
C LYS A 58 -7.00 -7.33 4.38
N LEU A 59 -6.33 -6.19 4.45
CA LEU A 59 -5.78 -5.68 5.70
C LEU A 59 -6.95 -5.28 6.61
N LYS A 60 -6.96 -5.85 7.81
CA LYS A 60 -7.96 -5.55 8.83
C LYS A 60 -7.35 -4.55 9.80
N SER A 61 -7.88 -3.33 9.86
CA SER A 61 -7.33 -2.25 10.68
C SER A 61 -7.17 -2.64 12.16
N TRP A 62 -8.07 -3.47 12.68
CA TRP A 62 -8.03 -3.96 14.07
C TRP A 62 -6.99 -5.07 14.32
N GLN A 63 -6.34 -5.59 13.27
CA GLN A 63 -5.23 -6.54 13.38
C GLN A 63 -3.86 -5.87 13.17
N LEU A 64 -3.86 -4.57 12.88
CA LEU A 64 -2.66 -3.77 12.66
C LEU A 64 -2.28 -3.06 13.95
N GLU A 65 -0.98 -3.07 14.24
CA GLU A 65 -0.41 -2.33 15.36
C GLU A 65 -0.14 -0.87 14.94
N PRO A 66 -0.02 0.08 15.88
CA PRO A 66 0.29 1.48 15.55
C PRO A 66 1.48 1.64 14.58
N GLU A 67 2.48 0.78 14.71
CA GLU A 67 3.69 0.69 13.89
C GLU A 67 3.36 0.40 12.42
N SER A 68 2.30 -0.36 12.14
CA SER A 68 1.82 -0.60 10.78
C SER A 68 1.36 0.69 10.11
N PHE A 69 0.72 1.58 10.87
CA PHE A 69 0.26 2.87 10.34
C PHE A 69 1.44 3.85 10.20
N MET A 70 2.30 3.92 11.21
CA MET A 70 3.41 4.88 11.26
C MET A 70 4.54 4.52 10.28
N TYR A 71 4.91 3.24 10.20
CA TYR A 71 6.12 2.78 9.52
C TYR A 71 5.87 1.73 8.43
N GLY A 72 4.62 1.29 8.26
CA GLY A 72 4.27 0.28 7.25
C GLY A 72 4.59 -1.14 7.69
N ASP A 73 4.77 -1.39 9.00
CA ASP A 73 4.93 -2.75 9.53
C ASP A 73 3.76 -3.66 9.10
N LYS A 74 4.05 -4.92 8.79
CA LYS A 74 3.11 -5.93 8.26
C LYS A 74 2.43 -5.54 6.94
N ILE A 75 2.84 -4.45 6.29
CA ILE A 75 2.34 -3.98 4.99
C ILE A 75 3.46 -3.90 3.95
N LEU A 76 4.64 -3.44 4.37
CA LEU A 76 5.85 -3.34 3.55
C LEU A 76 6.80 -4.52 3.79
N ILE A 77 7.65 -4.78 2.80
CA ILE A 77 8.79 -5.68 2.92
C ILE A 77 9.78 -5.03 3.89
N GLN A 78 9.91 -5.57 5.10
CA GLN A 78 10.92 -5.11 6.05
C GLN A 78 12.33 -5.42 5.54
N LYS A 79 13.28 -4.53 5.84
CA LYS A 79 14.71 -4.68 5.54
C LYS A 79 15.46 -5.08 6.79
#